data_AF-A0A414WU59-F1
#
_entry.id   AF-A0A414WU59-F1
#
_cell.length_a   1.000
_cell.length_b   1.000
_cell.length_c   1.000
_cell.angle_alpha   90.00
_cell.angle_beta   90.00
_cell.angle_gamma   90.00
#
_symmetry.space_group_name_H-M   'P 1'
#
loop_
_entity.id
_entity.type
_entity.pdbx_description
1 polymer ?
#
loop_
_entity_poly.entity_id
_entity_poly.type
_entity_poly.pdbx_seq_one_letter_code
_entity_poly.pdbx_strand_id
1 'polypeptide(L)'
;MLYYNNLWESRYKDEYCNAFIDGYTFRDSCHSCPYAAPTRVSDITIGDFWGFKDNIAPPHPNGLSCILCNTEKGNYFLDKIKDNLYIYERELEEAVNGNAQLQAPVPQNYRILFYTHLTRIFNLSTAYNICIFDHKYNLYKIRGLGFILRRIDKILNKIFCR
;
A
#
# COMPACT_ATOMS: atom_id res chain seq x y z
N MET A 1 1.80 -18.40 -8.20
CA MET A 1 2.56 -17.35 -7.49
C MET A 1 2.76 -16.21 -8.48
N LEU A 2 2.19 -15.01 -8.23
CA LEU A 2 2.07 -13.93 -9.23
C LEU A 2 3.38 -13.18 -9.55
N TYR A 3 4.38 -13.22 -8.66
CA TYR A 3 5.65 -12.51 -8.85
C TYR A 3 6.83 -13.41 -8.47
N TYR A 4 7.92 -13.33 -9.24
CA TYR A 4 9.14 -14.13 -9.06
C TYR A 4 9.87 -13.84 -7.74
N ASN A 5 9.73 -12.60 -7.23
CA ASN A 5 10.22 -12.20 -5.92
C ASN A 5 9.03 -11.90 -5.02
N ASN A 6 8.84 -12.70 -3.97
CA ASN A 6 7.74 -12.49 -3.04
C ASN A 6 8.12 -11.39 -2.05
N LEU A 7 7.75 -10.14 -2.38
CA LEU A 7 7.92 -8.96 -1.52
C LEU A 7 7.36 -9.21 -0.11
N TRP A 8 6.35 -10.07 0.00
CA TRP A 8 5.69 -10.41 1.26
C TRP A 8 6.42 -11.50 2.07
N GLU A 9 7.12 -12.45 1.42
CA GLU A 9 7.93 -13.47 2.13
C GLU A 9 9.30 -12.95 2.55
N SER A 10 9.81 -11.92 1.87
CA SER A 10 11.09 -11.26 2.16
C SER A 10 10.96 -9.93 2.91
N ARG A 11 9.76 -9.64 3.45
CA ARG A 11 9.52 -8.54 4.38
C ARG A 11 10.60 -8.60 5.47
N TYR A 12 11.21 -7.45 5.81
CA TYR A 12 12.35 -7.31 6.73
C TYR A 12 13.77 -7.60 6.21
N LYS A 13 14.00 -7.85 4.91
CA LYS A 13 15.38 -7.83 4.35
C LYS A 13 15.88 -6.42 4.00
N ASP A 14 14.96 -5.51 3.73
CA ASP A 14 15.25 -4.12 3.35
C ASP A 14 14.32 -3.17 4.11
N GLU A 15 14.86 -2.48 5.13
CA GLU A 15 14.10 -1.53 5.94
C GLU A 15 13.62 -0.32 5.16
N TYR A 16 14.30 0.09 4.09
CA TYR A 16 13.83 1.17 3.24
C TYR A 16 12.54 0.75 2.53
N CYS A 17 12.52 -0.44 1.94
CA CYS A 17 11.33 -0.98 1.28
C CYS A 17 10.18 -1.17 2.28
N ASN A 18 10.44 -1.68 3.49
CA ASN A 18 9.39 -1.84 4.50
C ASN A 18 8.85 -0.49 4.98
N ALA A 19 9.71 0.49 5.21
CA ALA A 19 9.30 1.84 5.60
C ALA A 19 8.42 2.48 4.51
N PHE A 20 8.71 2.25 3.24
CA PHE A 20 7.86 2.69 2.12
C PHE A 20 6.51 1.95 2.08
N ILE A 21 6.52 0.62 2.15
CA ILE A 21 5.30 -0.21 2.12
C ILE A 21 4.37 0.13 3.29
N ASP A 22 4.93 0.37 4.47
CA ASP A 22 4.19 0.73 5.68
C ASP A 22 3.81 2.23 5.74
N GLY A 23 4.21 3.03 4.74
CA GLY A 23 3.82 4.43 4.59
C GLY A 23 4.62 5.44 5.41
N TYR A 24 5.71 5.04 6.06
CA TYR A 24 6.56 5.93 6.89
C TYR A 24 7.33 6.97 6.07
N THR A 25 7.64 6.68 4.81
CA THR A 25 8.37 7.58 3.91
C THR A 25 7.45 8.34 2.95
N PHE A 26 6.14 8.32 3.19
CA PHE A 26 5.18 9.06 2.38
C PHE A 26 5.29 10.57 2.62
N ARG A 27 4.97 11.36 1.59
CA ARG A 27 4.85 12.81 1.72
C ARG A 27 3.55 13.16 2.42
N ASP A 28 3.49 14.32 3.07
CA ASP A 28 2.26 14.78 3.74
C ASP A 28 1.03 14.76 2.82
N SER A 29 1.21 15.13 1.54
CA SER A 29 0.14 15.08 0.52
C SER A 29 -0.42 13.69 0.26
N CYS A 30 0.33 12.61 0.55
CA CYS A 30 -0.12 11.24 0.36
C CYS A 30 -1.21 10.85 1.37
N HIS A 31 -1.24 11.49 2.54
CA HIS A 31 -2.23 11.20 3.59
C HIS A 31 -3.59 11.85 3.36
N SER A 32 -3.67 12.80 2.41
CA SER A 32 -4.90 13.50 2.03
C SER A 32 -5.10 13.54 0.51
N CYS A 33 -4.51 12.58 -0.21
CA CYS A 33 -4.50 12.59 -1.67
C CYS A 33 -5.92 12.41 -2.23
N PRO A 34 -6.51 13.41 -2.91
CA PRO A 34 -7.87 13.29 -3.43
C PRO A 34 -7.97 12.25 -4.54
N TYR A 35 -6.85 11.86 -5.13
CA TYR A 35 -6.79 10.86 -6.17
C TYR A 35 -6.71 9.45 -5.63
N ALA A 36 -6.37 9.21 -4.37
CA ALA A 36 -6.33 7.87 -3.80
C ALA A 36 -7.77 7.36 -3.52
N ALA A 37 -8.52 7.08 -4.58
CA ALA A 37 -9.91 6.68 -4.58
C ALA A 37 -10.22 5.75 -5.78
N PRO A 38 -11.35 5.03 -5.82
CA PRO A 38 -11.66 4.17 -6.96
C PRO A 38 -11.83 4.98 -8.26
N THR A 39 -12.45 6.16 -8.16
CA THR A 39 -12.64 7.06 -9.29
C THR A 39 -11.38 7.89 -9.53
N ARG A 40 -10.88 7.90 -10.78
CA ARG A 40 -9.69 8.65 -11.18
C ARG A 40 -10.02 9.67 -12.26
N VAL A 41 -9.22 10.74 -12.33
CA VAL A 41 -9.42 11.86 -13.26
C VAL A 41 -8.76 11.64 -14.63
N SER A 42 -7.92 10.62 -14.77
CA SER A 42 -7.25 10.29 -16.03
C SER A 42 -8.18 9.53 -16.97
N ASP A 43 -7.93 9.59 -18.28
CA ASP A 43 -8.65 8.72 -19.22
C ASP A 43 -8.35 7.24 -18.96
N ILE A 44 -7.08 6.92 -18.66
CA ILE A 44 -6.61 5.58 -18.30
C ILE A 44 -5.79 5.65 -17.00
N THR A 45 -5.98 4.68 -16.11
CA THR A 45 -5.11 4.39 -14.97
C THR A 45 -4.47 3.02 -15.16
N ILE A 46 -3.16 2.91 -14.94
CA ILE A 46 -2.43 1.64 -14.99
C ILE A 46 -1.72 1.44 -13.66
N GLY A 47 -1.75 0.23 -13.12
CA GLY A 47 -1.04 -0.12 -11.89
C GLY A 47 -0.87 -1.61 -11.72
N ASP A 48 -0.21 -2.02 -10.63
CA ASP A 48 -0.05 -3.43 -10.28
C ASP A 48 -1.38 -4.05 -9.86
N PHE A 49 -1.66 -5.27 -10.32
CA PHE A 49 -2.89 -5.98 -9.97
C PHE A 49 -2.68 -6.94 -8.80
N TRP A 50 -2.69 -6.38 -7.58
CA TRP A 50 -2.61 -7.15 -6.33
C TRP A 50 -3.91 -7.88 -5.95
N GLY A 51 -5.01 -7.58 -6.65
CA GLY A 51 -6.36 -8.09 -6.39
C GLY A 51 -6.63 -9.51 -6.88
N PHE A 52 -5.73 -10.07 -7.69
CA PHE A 52 -5.91 -11.39 -8.29
C PHE A 52 -5.93 -12.47 -7.22
N LYS A 53 -7.15 -12.92 -6.87
CA LYS A 53 -7.41 -13.99 -5.90
C LYS A 53 -7.95 -15.22 -6.61
N ASP A 54 -7.16 -15.78 -7.52
CA ASP A 54 -7.51 -17.06 -8.15
C ASP A 54 -6.39 -18.10 -7.93
N ASN A 55 -6.80 -19.35 -7.71
CA ASN A 55 -5.93 -20.54 -7.69
C ASN A 55 -5.37 -20.89 -9.08
N ILE A 56 -5.45 -19.96 -10.03
CA ILE A 56 -5.04 -20.15 -11.42
C ILE A 56 -3.61 -19.62 -11.56
N ALA A 57 -2.80 -20.31 -12.36
CA ALA A 57 -1.46 -19.84 -12.69
C ALA A 57 -1.56 -18.41 -13.28
N PRO A 58 -0.69 -17.48 -12.85
CA PRO A 58 -0.65 -16.16 -13.44
C PRO A 58 -0.46 -16.34 -14.96
N PRO A 59 -1.24 -15.64 -15.81
CA PRO A 59 -1.04 -15.72 -17.25
C PRO A 59 0.34 -15.23 -17.69
N HIS A 60 1.06 -14.52 -16.82
CA HIS A 60 2.39 -13.99 -17.10
C HIS A 60 3.35 -14.12 -15.91
N PRO A 61 4.61 -14.56 -16.09
CA PRO A 61 5.55 -14.82 -15.00
C PRO A 61 6.05 -13.56 -14.27
N ASN A 62 5.90 -12.38 -14.88
CA ASN A 62 6.43 -11.12 -14.34
C ASN A 62 5.38 -10.30 -13.57
N GLY A 63 4.20 -10.84 -13.33
CA GLY A 63 3.09 -10.13 -12.69
C GLY A 63 2.00 -9.72 -13.65
N LEU A 64 0.96 -9.10 -13.07
CA LEU A 64 -0.22 -8.61 -13.76
C LEU A 64 -0.39 -7.12 -13.46
N SER A 65 -0.71 -6.35 -14.48
CA SER A 65 -1.15 -4.96 -14.32
C SER A 65 -2.66 -4.88 -14.46
N CYS A 66 -3.29 -3.94 -13.75
CA CYS A 66 -4.66 -3.54 -14.02
C CYS A 66 -4.66 -2.29 -14.90
N ILE A 67 -5.66 -2.20 -15.78
CA ILE A 67 -5.94 -1.03 -16.61
C ILE A 67 -7.37 -0.61 -16.30
N LEU A 68 -7.55 0.61 -15.80
CA LEU A 68 -8.88 1.20 -15.55
C LEU A 68 -9.12 2.28 -16.61
N CYS A 69 -10.13 2.09 -17.46
CA CYS A 69 -10.60 3.13 -18.37
C CYS A 69 -11.67 3.96 -17.67
N ASN A 70 -11.33 5.19 -17.27
CA ASN A 70 -12.26 6.03 -16.48
C ASN A 70 -13.14 6.93 -17.37
N THR A 71 -12.85 7.00 -18.68
CA THR A 71 -13.60 7.79 -19.65
C THR A 71 -13.78 7.03 -20.97
N GLU A 72 -14.68 7.50 -21.82
CA GLU A 72 -14.85 6.98 -23.19
C GLU A 72 -13.57 7.11 -24.04
N LYS A 73 -12.77 8.16 -23.80
CA LYS A 73 -11.47 8.32 -24.46
C LYS A 73 -10.49 7.21 -24.04
N GLY A 74 -10.50 6.83 -22.77
CA GLY A 74 -9.70 5.71 -22.27
C GLY A 74 -10.09 4.40 -22.96
N ASN A 75 -11.39 4.13 -23.07
CA ASN A 75 -11.90 2.97 -23.81
C ASN A 75 -11.47 3.01 -25.28
N TYR A 76 -11.57 4.16 -25.93
CA TYR A 76 -11.12 4.33 -27.31
C TYR A 76 -9.62 4.04 -27.47
N PHE A 77 -8.76 4.55 -26.59
CA PHE A 77 -7.32 4.29 -26.66
C PHE A 77 -7.01 2.81 -26.42
N LEU A 78 -7.67 2.17 -25.44
CA LEU A 78 -7.48 0.76 -25.17
C LEU A 78 -7.90 -0.10 -26.37
N ASP A 79 -9.03 0.21 -27.00
CA ASP A 79 -9.54 -0.51 -28.18
C ASP A 79 -8.54 -0.47 -29.35
N LYS A 80 -7.79 0.62 -29.51
CA LYS A 80 -6.76 0.74 -30.56
C LYS A 80 -5.51 -0.09 -30.32
N ILE A 81 -5.25 -0.51 -29.08
CA ILE A 81 -4.02 -1.23 -28.72
C ILE A 81 -4.25 -2.63 -28.19
N LYS A 82 -5.50 -3.02 -27.90
CA LYS A 82 -5.84 -4.28 -27.23
C LYS A 82 -5.31 -5.52 -27.95
N ASP A 83 -5.22 -5.49 -29.27
CA ASP A 83 -4.71 -6.61 -30.08
C ASP A 83 -3.20 -6.85 -29.88
N ASN A 84 -2.49 -5.90 -29.27
CA ASN A 84 -1.08 -6.01 -28.91
C ASN A 84 -0.88 -6.35 -27.41
N LEU A 85 -1.95 -6.62 -26.67
CA LEU A 85 -1.92 -6.86 -25.23
C LEU A 85 -2.57 -8.21 -24.89
N TYR A 86 -2.04 -8.89 -23.86
CA TYR A 86 -2.75 -9.99 -23.20
C TYR A 86 -3.70 -9.41 -22.16
N ILE A 87 -4.93 -9.11 -22.57
CA ILE A 87 -5.94 -8.48 -21.71
C ILE A 87 -7.07 -9.43 -21.36
N TYR A 88 -7.53 -9.34 -20.12
CA TYR A 88 -8.67 -10.10 -19.60
C TYR A 88 -9.57 -9.13 -18.84
N GLU A 89 -10.85 -9.12 -19.19
CA GLU A 89 -11.85 -8.32 -18.48
C GLU A 89 -12.08 -8.91 -17.08
N ARG A 90 -12.14 -8.03 -16.06
CA ARG A 90 -12.30 -8.38 -14.65
C ARG A 90 -13.15 -7.35 -13.94
N GLU A 91 -13.75 -7.76 -12.82
CA GLU A 91 -14.53 -6.87 -11.96
C GLU A 91 -13.62 -5.81 -11.31
N LEU A 92 -14.10 -4.56 -11.26
CA LEU A 92 -13.37 -3.43 -10.68
C LEU A 92 -13.04 -3.69 -9.20
N GLU A 93 -13.96 -4.32 -8.48
CA GLU A 93 -13.86 -4.63 -7.05
C GLU A 93 -12.63 -5.48 -6.74
N GLU A 94 -12.18 -6.34 -7.65
CA GLU A 94 -10.95 -7.09 -7.44
C GLU A 94 -9.75 -6.16 -7.33
N ALA A 95 -9.63 -5.20 -8.27
CA ALA A 95 -8.54 -4.25 -8.28
C ALA A 95 -8.59 -3.33 -7.06
N VAL A 96 -9.79 -2.83 -6.71
CA VAL A 96 -10.00 -1.97 -5.54
C VAL A 96 -9.66 -2.71 -4.25
N ASN A 97 -10.16 -3.94 -4.05
CA ASN A 97 -9.91 -4.71 -2.83
C ASN A 97 -8.44 -5.15 -2.67
N GLY A 98 -7.72 -5.29 -3.78
CA GLY A 98 -6.29 -5.61 -3.78
C GLY A 98 -5.36 -4.42 -3.56
N ASN A 99 -5.80 -3.20 -3.90
CA ASN A 99 -4.97 -2.00 -3.92
C ASN A 99 -5.50 -0.95 -2.94
N ALA A 100 -4.83 -0.76 -1.79
CA ALA A 100 -5.24 0.23 -0.80
C ALA A 100 -5.29 1.67 -1.39
N GLN A 101 -4.37 2.01 -2.30
CA GLN A 101 -4.31 3.31 -2.97
C GLN A 101 -5.45 3.55 -3.97
N LEU A 102 -6.19 2.50 -4.34
CA LEU A 102 -7.46 2.60 -5.08
C LEU A 102 -8.67 2.73 -4.15
N GLN A 103 -8.51 2.70 -2.83
CA GLN A 103 -9.61 2.83 -1.88
C GLN A 103 -9.62 4.20 -1.19
N ALA A 104 -8.50 4.55 -0.55
CA ALA A 104 -8.37 5.76 0.24
C ALA A 104 -6.89 6.17 0.38
N PRO A 105 -6.61 7.43 0.74
CA PRO A 105 -5.29 7.83 1.24
C PRO A 105 -4.86 6.96 2.43
N VAL A 106 -3.56 6.68 2.53
CA VAL A 106 -3.02 6.03 3.73
C VAL A 106 -3.12 7.00 4.90
N PRO A 107 -3.82 6.67 6.00
CA PRO A 107 -4.01 7.59 7.10
C PRO A 107 -2.67 7.92 7.77
N GLN A 108 -2.48 9.20 8.10
CA GLN A 108 -1.36 9.60 8.94
C GLN A 108 -1.62 9.11 10.37
N ASN A 109 -0.57 8.57 11.00
CA ASN A 109 -0.63 8.13 12.39
C ASN A 109 0.57 8.67 13.17
N TYR A 110 0.50 8.58 14.51
CA TYR A 110 1.52 9.19 15.38
C TYR A 110 2.91 8.57 15.15
N ARG A 111 2.98 7.31 14.70
CA ARG A 111 4.26 6.64 14.43
C ARG A 111 4.93 7.21 13.19
N ILE A 112 4.17 7.55 12.15
CA ILE A 112 4.68 8.23 10.95
C ILE A 112 5.21 9.63 11.32
N LEU A 113 4.47 10.37 12.15
CA LEU A 113 4.93 11.65 12.68
C LEU A 113 6.22 11.48 13.51
N PHE A 114 6.23 10.50 14.42
CA PHE A 114 7.39 10.21 15.26
C PHE A 114 8.62 9.80 14.44
N TYR A 115 8.44 8.97 13.42
CA TYR A 115 9.47 8.58 12.46
C TYR A 115 10.09 9.80 11.78
N THR A 116 9.27 10.74 11.31
CA THR A 116 9.73 11.97 10.65
C THR A 116 10.61 12.83 11.57
N HIS A 117 10.37 12.78 12.89
CA HIS A 117 11.25 13.42 13.86
C HIS A 117 12.54 12.61 14.11
N LEU A 118 12.43 11.29 14.23
CA LEU A 118 13.58 10.41 14.45
C LEU A 118 14.59 10.45 13.30
N THR A 119 14.15 10.57 12.05
CA THR A 119 15.04 10.62 10.87
C THR A 119 15.93 11.87 10.83
N ARG A 120 15.67 12.87 11.68
CA ARG A 120 16.55 14.04 11.86
C ARG A 120 17.75 13.75 12.76
N ILE A 121 17.69 12.68 13.54
CA ILE A 121 18.69 12.29 14.54
C ILE A 121 19.36 10.98 14.14
N PHE A 122 18.58 10.05 13.59
CA PHE A 122 19.00 8.71 13.20
C PHE A 122 18.84 8.50 11.68
N ASN A 123 19.53 7.50 11.14
CA ASN A 123 19.30 7.06 9.77
C ASN A 123 17.90 6.41 9.61
N LEU A 124 17.44 6.27 8.36
CA LEU A 124 16.11 5.74 8.02
C LEU A 124 15.83 4.37 8.63
N SER A 125 16.80 3.45 8.60
CA SER A 125 16.64 2.08 9.11
C SER A 125 16.52 2.06 10.63
N THR A 126 17.37 2.81 11.34
CA THR A 126 17.32 2.94 12.80
C THR A 126 16.00 3.58 13.25
N ALA A 127 15.59 4.69 12.60
CA ALA A 127 14.32 5.34 12.91
C ALA A 127 13.12 4.40 12.71
N TYR A 128 13.08 3.67 11.60
CA TYR A 128 12.00 2.71 11.31
C TYR A 128 11.96 1.58 12.35
N ASN A 129 13.11 0.96 12.65
CA ASN A 129 13.20 -0.11 13.64
C ASN A 129 12.73 0.32 15.04
N ILE A 130 12.98 1.56 15.44
CA ILE A 130 12.44 2.12 16.70
C ILE A 130 10.91 2.19 16.64
N CYS A 131 10.36 2.74 15.55
CA CYS A 131 8.91 2.90 15.36
C CYS A 131 8.15 1.58 15.29
N ILE A 132 8.78 0.48 14.88
CA ILE A 132 8.13 -0.83 14.74
C ILE A 132 8.60 -1.87 15.78
N PHE A 133 9.35 -1.46 16.81
CA PHE A 133 9.95 -2.38 17.79
C PHE A 133 8.93 -3.36 18.38
N ASP A 134 7.81 -2.85 18.85
CA ASP A 134 6.73 -3.63 19.45
C ASP A 134 6.05 -4.59 18.46
N HIS A 135 5.93 -4.20 17.19
CA HIS A 135 5.47 -5.09 16.11
C HIS A 135 6.50 -6.19 15.82
N LYS A 136 7.78 -5.82 15.70
CA LYS A 136 8.92 -6.73 15.44
C LYS A 136 9.00 -7.83 16.50
N TYR A 137 8.78 -7.49 17.76
CA TYR A 137 8.79 -8.44 18.88
C TYR A 137 7.40 -8.98 19.26
N ASN A 138 6.38 -8.79 18.41
CA ASN A 138 5.02 -9.31 18.60
C ASN A 138 4.38 -8.96 19.97
N LEU A 139 4.71 -7.81 20.56
CA LEU A 139 4.27 -7.44 21.91
C LEU A 139 2.74 -7.33 22.02
N TYR A 140 2.05 -7.01 20.92
CA TYR A 140 0.58 -6.97 20.86
C TYR A 140 -0.12 -8.32 21.07
N LYS A 141 0.60 -9.44 20.90
CA LYS A 141 0.09 -10.79 21.15
C LYS A 141 0.16 -11.17 22.63
N ILE A 142 0.93 -10.44 23.44
CA ILE A 142 1.05 -10.68 24.88
C ILE A 142 -0.23 -10.18 25.56
N ARG A 143 -0.91 -11.08 26.30
CA ARG A 143 -2.16 -10.79 27.01
C ARG A 143 -1.92 -9.67 28.04
N GLY A 144 -2.86 -8.73 28.15
CA GLY A 144 -2.71 -7.55 29.01
C GLY A 144 -1.86 -6.45 28.36
N LEU A 145 -0.58 -6.72 28.08
CA LEU A 145 0.33 -5.75 27.45
C LEU A 145 -0.22 -5.25 26.10
N GLY A 146 -0.65 -6.16 25.22
CA GLY A 146 -1.21 -5.79 23.93
C GLY A 146 -2.50 -4.95 24.04
N PHE A 147 -3.28 -5.11 25.11
CA PHE A 147 -4.44 -4.25 25.37
C PHE A 147 -4.00 -2.83 25.76
N ILE A 148 -2.96 -2.72 26.59
CA ILE A 148 -2.37 -1.43 27.00
C ILE A 148 -1.77 -0.71 25.79
N LEU A 149 -0.96 -1.40 24.98
CA LEU A 149 -0.34 -0.82 23.78
C LEU A 149 -1.39 -0.26 22.81
N ARG A 150 -2.45 -1.04 22.50
CA ARG A 150 -3.56 -0.57 21.65
C ARG A 150 -4.26 0.67 22.22
N ARG A 151 -4.39 0.78 23.54
CA ARG A 151 -4.95 1.98 24.19
C ARG A 151 -4.02 3.18 24.07
N ILE A 152 -2.72 2.99 24.28
CA ILE A 152 -1.71 4.03 24.11
C ILE A 152 -1.73 4.54 22.67
N ASP A 153 -1.67 3.66 21.66
CA ASP A 153 -1.72 4.07 20.25
C ASP A 153 -2.96 4.91 19.94
N LYS A 154 -4.13 4.49 20.45
CA LYS A 154 -5.38 5.22 20.24
C LYS A 154 -5.32 6.62 20.85
N ILE A 155 -4.74 6.75 22.05
CA ILE A 155 -4.58 8.05 22.72
C ILE A 155 -3.59 8.93 21.95
N LEU A 156 -2.43 8.39 21.58
CA LEU A 156 -1.39 9.14 20.85
C LEU A 156 -1.89 9.59 19.48
N ASN A 157 -2.60 8.73 18.74
CA ASN A 157 -3.25 9.15 17.49
C ASN A 157 -4.26 10.27 17.73
N LYS A 158 -5.08 10.20 18.79
CA LYS A 158 -6.03 11.27 19.11
C LYS A 158 -5.35 12.61 19.47
N ILE A 159 -4.16 12.56 20.08
CA ILE A 159 -3.40 13.75 20.48
C ILE A 159 -2.66 14.38 19.30
N PHE A 160 -2.00 13.55 18.49
CA PHE A 160 -1.05 14.01 17.47
C PHE A 160 -1.59 13.98 16.05
N CYS A 161 -2.65 13.22 15.78
CA CYS A 161 -3.27 13.10 14.46
C CYS A 161 -4.68 13.71 14.51
N ARG A 162 -5.02 14.50 13.50
CA ARG A 162 -6.36 15.06 13.31
C ARG A 162 -7.13 14.25 12.29
#